data_AF-A0A3S1EA63-F1
#
_entry.id   AF-A0A3S1EA63-F1
#
_cell.length_a   1.000
_cell.length_b   1.000
_cell.length_c   1.000
_cell.angle_alpha   90.00
_cell.angle_beta   90.00
_cell.angle_gamma   90.00
#
_symmetry.space_group_name_H-M   'P 1'
#
loop_
_entity.id
_entity.type
_entity.pdbx_description
1 polymer ?
#
loop_
_entity_poly.entity_id
_entity_poly.type
_entity_poly.pdbx_seq_one_letter_code
_entity_poly.pdbx_strand_id
1 'polypeptide(L)'
;LMSYEWMKSGLEDETRTNFSGPDMKPASKEELHGLFAYLEGALEARGYFRPAPKKPKMIDNLRAVLTRPGFAEPELKVLRGIISSLDRFSPAMPRGDGSPGDDPRRLPAAAARARKAEAARLADTGKDDDIPPLGGKGTDND
;
A
#
# COMPACT_ATOMS: atom_id res chain seq x y z
N LEU A 1 -4.51 14.14 -49.27
CA LEU A 1 -3.18 14.52 -48.75
C LEU A 1 -3.01 16.03 -48.58
N MET A 2 -3.58 16.88 -49.46
CA MET A 2 -3.45 18.35 -49.37
C MET A 2 -3.91 18.98 -48.04
N SER A 3 -4.98 18.49 -47.43
CA SER A 3 -5.50 19.04 -46.15
C SER A 3 -4.57 18.78 -44.95
N TYR A 4 -3.81 17.69 -44.98
CA TYR A 4 -2.86 17.34 -43.90
C TYR A 4 -1.63 18.25 -43.95
N GLU A 5 -1.08 18.45 -45.15
CA GLU A 5 0.06 19.35 -45.38
C GLU A 5 -0.31 20.83 -45.10
N TRP A 6 -1.54 21.25 -45.42
CA TRP A 6 -2.01 22.61 -45.11
C TRP A 6 -2.23 22.84 -43.61
N MET A 7 -2.69 21.82 -42.88
CA MET A 7 -2.76 21.90 -41.41
C MET A 7 -1.35 21.98 -40.81
N LYS A 8 -0.38 21.26 -41.39
CA LYS A 8 1.02 21.21 -40.96
C LYS A 8 1.76 22.53 -41.23
N SER A 9 1.45 23.23 -42.32
CA SER A 9 2.11 24.49 -42.69
C SER A 9 1.75 25.71 -41.83
N GLY A 10 0.67 25.63 -41.04
CA GLY A 10 0.29 26.66 -40.06
C GLY A 10 0.87 26.46 -38.66
N LEU A 11 1.62 25.38 -38.43
CA LEU A 11 2.26 25.08 -37.16
C LEU A 11 3.70 25.65 -37.14
N GLU A 12 4.05 26.38 -36.08
CA GLU A 12 5.45 26.80 -35.84
C GLU A 12 6.39 25.61 -35.59
N ASP A 13 5.83 24.48 -35.15
CA ASP A 13 6.53 23.21 -34.96
C ASP A 13 5.61 22.06 -35.38
N GLU A 14 6.07 21.22 -36.32
CA GLU A 14 5.32 20.08 -36.85
C GLU A 14 4.89 19.07 -35.78
N THR A 15 5.52 19.11 -34.60
CA THR A 15 5.25 18.21 -33.47
C THR A 15 4.36 18.82 -32.38
N ARG A 16 4.02 20.12 -32.48
CA ARG A 16 3.14 20.80 -31.53
C ARG A 16 1.70 20.35 -31.72
N THR A 17 1.30 19.31 -31.00
CA THR A 17 -0.10 18.90 -30.92
C THR A 17 -0.86 19.81 -29.95
N ASN A 18 -2.17 19.99 -30.18
CA ASN A 18 -3.06 20.76 -29.29
C ASN A 18 -3.19 20.14 -27.87
N PHE A 19 -2.61 18.95 -27.67
CA PHE A 19 -2.56 18.20 -26.43
C PHE A 19 -1.09 17.90 -26.09
N SER A 20 -0.36 18.90 -25.64
CA SER A 20 0.96 18.71 -25.07
C SER A 20 0.81 18.45 -23.56
N GLY A 21 1.43 17.38 -23.06
CA GLY A 21 1.49 17.12 -21.62
C GLY A 21 2.25 18.23 -20.88
N PRO A 22 2.06 18.38 -19.56
CA PRO A 22 2.83 19.34 -18.76
C PRO A 22 4.32 19.06 -18.90
N ASP A 23 5.12 20.11 -18.99
CA ASP A 23 6.57 20.01 -19.01
C ASP A 23 7.06 19.41 -17.68
N MET A 24 7.73 18.26 -17.76
CA MET A 24 8.19 17.52 -16.60
C MET A 24 9.70 17.71 -16.46
N LYS A 25 10.09 18.40 -15.38
CA LYS A 25 11.50 18.57 -15.04
C LYS A 25 12.15 17.21 -14.78
N PRO A 26 13.25 16.89 -15.48
CA PRO A 26 14.03 15.70 -15.17
C PRO A 26 14.47 15.73 -13.71
N ALA A 27 14.42 14.58 -13.05
CA ALA A 27 14.87 14.46 -11.68
C ALA A 27 16.36 14.73 -11.58
N SER A 28 16.75 15.34 -10.46
CA SER A 28 18.17 15.53 -10.15
C SER A 28 18.85 14.18 -9.89
N LYS A 29 20.17 14.15 -10.11
CA LYS A 29 21.00 12.98 -9.81
C LYS A 29 20.93 12.61 -8.33
N GLU A 30 20.84 13.60 -7.45
CA GLU A 30 20.71 13.41 -6.00
C GLU A 30 19.41 12.69 -5.63
N GLU A 31 18.28 13.06 -6.24
CA GLU A 31 17.00 12.40 -5.99
C GLU A 31 16.99 10.95 -6.45
N LEU A 32 17.63 10.66 -7.60
CA LEU A 32 17.83 9.30 -8.10
C LEU A 32 18.69 8.47 -7.13
N HIS A 33 19.82 9.01 -6.67
CA HIS A 33 20.64 8.31 -5.66
C HIS A 33 19.89 8.08 -4.35
N GLY A 34 19.08 9.04 -3.92
CA GLY A 34 18.21 8.89 -2.75
C GLY A 34 17.18 7.77 -2.93
N LEU A 35 16.61 7.61 -4.14
CA LEU A 35 15.73 6.48 -4.46
C LEU A 35 16.48 5.15 -4.37
N PHE A 36 17.71 5.07 -4.89
CA PHE A 36 18.51 3.84 -4.82
C PHE A 36 18.82 3.43 -3.39
N ALA A 37 19.28 4.35 -2.55
CA ALA A 37 19.56 4.06 -1.15
C ALA A 37 18.33 3.51 -0.42
N TYR A 38 17.16 4.13 -0.64
CA TYR A 38 15.91 3.69 -0.02
C TYR A 38 15.47 2.30 -0.52
N LEU A 39 15.51 2.08 -1.83
CA LEU A 39 15.12 0.82 -2.45
C LEU A 39 16.06 -0.34 -2.07
N GLU A 40 17.37 -0.09 -2.07
CA GLU A 40 18.39 -1.06 -1.65
C GLU A 40 18.17 -1.48 -0.19
N GLY A 41 17.92 -0.51 0.70
CA GLY A 41 17.61 -0.80 2.11
C GLY A 41 16.34 -1.65 2.29
N ALA A 42 15.25 -1.30 1.60
CA ALA A 42 13.99 -2.05 1.67
C ALA A 42 14.13 -3.48 1.13
N LEU A 43 14.87 -3.66 0.03
CA LEU A 43 15.13 -4.98 -0.56
C LEU A 43 16.07 -5.83 0.29
N GLU A 44 17.06 -5.21 0.92
CA GLU A 44 17.98 -5.88 1.84
C GLU A 44 17.24 -6.41 3.08
N ALA A 45 16.38 -5.59 3.70
CA ALA A 45 15.55 -6.01 4.83
C ALA A 45 14.66 -7.22 4.50
N ARG A 46 14.24 -7.34 3.23
CA ARG A 46 13.41 -8.43 2.71
C ARG A 46 14.22 -9.63 2.21
N GLY A 47 15.55 -9.52 2.25
CA GLY A 47 16.46 -10.60 1.87
C GLY A 47 16.47 -10.92 0.38
N TYR A 48 16.19 -9.92 -0.47
CA TYR A 48 16.21 -10.04 -1.93
C TYR A 48 17.60 -10.40 -2.47
N PHE A 49 18.67 -9.84 -1.88
CA PHE A 49 20.04 -10.00 -2.34
C PHE A 49 20.66 -11.34 -1.89
N ARG A 50 20.22 -12.45 -2.50
CA ARG A 50 20.76 -13.79 -2.24
C ARG A 50 21.21 -14.49 -3.52
N PRO A 51 22.36 -15.19 -3.52
CA PRO A 51 23.38 -15.34 -2.45
C PRO A 51 24.32 -14.12 -2.31
N ALA A 52 24.91 -13.93 -1.12
CA ALA A 52 25.78 -12.78 -0.77
C ALA A 52 26.85 -12.38 -1.82
N PRO A 53 27.61 -13.30 -2.45
CA PRO A 53 28.62 -12.93 -3.45
C PRO A 53 28.01 -12.27 -4.71
N LYS A 54 26.72 -12.46 -4.99
CA LYS A 54 26.03 -11.85 -6.13
C LYS A 54 25.42 -10.48 -5.80
N LYS A 55 25.38 -10.07 -4.53
CA LYS A 55 24.77 -8.80 -4.09
C LYS A 55 25.27 -7.59 -4.89
N PRO A 56 26.59 -7.38 -5.12
CA PRO A 56 27.07 -6.21 -5.86
C PRO A 56 26.50 -6.14 -7.28
N LYS A 57 26.55 -7.27 -8.01
CA LYS A 57 26.01 -7.36 -9.38
C LYS A 57 24.50 -7.13 -9.44
N MET A 58 23.76 -7.57 -8.42
CA MET A 58 22.31 -7.34 -8.34
C MET A 58 21.99 -5.85 -8.12
N ILE A 59 22.78 -5.15 -7.29
CA ILE A 59 22.66 -3.71 -7.09
C ILE A 59 22.97 -2.96 -8.38
N ASP A 60 24.05 -3.31 -9.07
CA ASP A 60 24.43 -2.68 -10.34
C ASP A 60 23.34 -2.84 -11.41
N ASN A 61 22.78 -4.05 -11.54
CA ASN A 61 21.68 -4.32 -12.46
C ASN A 61 20.44 -3.48 -12.13
N LEU A 62 20.11 -3.36 -10.84
CA LEU A 62 18.96 -2.57 -10.38
C LEU A 62 19.15 -1.08 -10.70
N ARG A 63 20.34 -0.53 -10.45
CA ARG A 63 20.69 0.84 -10.81
C ARG A 63 20.62 1.06 -12.32
N ALA A 64 21.19 0.14 -13.11
CA ALA A 64 21.19 0.23 -14.57
C ALA A 64 19.77 0.30 -15.18
N VAL A 65 18.84 -0.51 -14.67
CA VAL A 65 17.44 -0.50 -15.11
C VAL A 65 16.76 0.82 -14.76
N LEU A 66 17.01 1.35 -13.56
CA LEU A 66 16.35 2.56 -13.08
C LEU A 66 16.98 3.87 -13.58
N THR A 67 18.21 3.86 -14.08
CA THR A 67 18.82 5.05 -14.71
C THR A 67 18.43 5.24 -16.17
N ARG A 68 17.98 4.18 -16.86
CA ARG A 68 17.67 4.22 -18.29
C ARG A 68 16.48 5.13 -18.69
N PRO A 69 15.39 5.24 -17.91
CA PRO A 69 14.19 5.98 -18.34
C PRO A 69 14.29 7.52 -18.26
N GLY A 70 15.28 8.08 -17.56
CA GLY A 70 15.37 9.54 -17.38
C GLY A 70 14.18 10.13 -16.60
N PHE A 71 13.88 9.57 -15.43
CA PHE A 71 12.70 9.95 -14.62
C PHE A 71 12.61 11.44 -14.29
N ALA A 72 11.39 11.94 -14.19
CA ALA A 72 11.05 13.26 -13.64
C ALA A 72 10.85 13.22 -12.12
N GLU A 73 10.96 14.38 -11.46
CA GLU A 73 10.78 14.50 -10.00
C GLU A 73 9.44 13.91 -9.49
N PRO A 74 8.28 14.14 -10.14
CA PRO A 74 7.01 13.58 -9.68
C PRO A 74 6.97 12.05 -9.75
N GLU A 75 7.61 11.47 -10.76
CA GLU A 75 7.69 10.02 -10.95
C GLU A 75 8.51 9.37 -9.83
N LEU A 76 9.62 9.99 -9.44
CA LEU A 76 10.41 9.52 -8.29
C LEU A 76 9.61 9.55 -6.99
N LYS A 77 8.76 10.56 -6.78
CA LYS A 77 7.88 10.63 -5.60
C LYS A 77 6.87 9.47 -5.59
N VAL A 78 6.30 9.14 -6.75
CA VAL A 78 5.39 8.00 -6.89
C VAL A 78 6.12 6.68 -6.59
N LEU A 79 7.31 6.47 -7.16
CA LEU A 79 8.13 5.28 -6.90
C LEU A 79 8.46 5.13 -5.41
N ARG A 80 8.88 6.22 -4.73
CA ARG A 80 9.11 6.20 -3.28
C ARG A 80 7.85 5.84 -2.49
N GLY A 81 6.69 6.34 -2.90
CA GLY A 81 5.41 6.01 -2.27
C GLY A 81 5.04 4.53 -2.41
N ILE A 82 5.30 3.94 -3.58
CA ILE A 82 5.10 2.50 -3.83
C ILE A 82 6.03 1.68 -2.92
N ILE A 83 7.33 2.02 -2.89
CA ILE A 83 8.31 1.31 -2.05
C ILE A 83 7.92 1.41 -0.58
N SER A 84 7.56 2.60 -0.09
CA SER A 84 7.09 2.81 1.28
C SER A 84 5.83 2.01 1.61
N SER A 85 4.92 1.84 0.64
CA SER A 85 3.77 0.96 0.80
C SER A 85 4.16 -0.49 0.94
N LEU A 86 5.01 -0.97 0.05
CA LEU A 86 5.46 -2.37 0.08
C LEU A 86 6.28 -2.64 1.34
N ASP A 87 7.07 -1.68 1.79
CA ASP A 87 7.92 -1.80 2.96
C ASP A 87 7.11 -1.90 4.27
N ARG A 88 6.08 -1.06 4.41
CA ARG A 88 5.26 -1.00 5.63
C ARG A 88 4.13 -2.02 5.68
N PHE A 89 3.64 -2.48 4.54
CA PHE A 89 2.45 -3.33 4.46
C PHE A 89 2.77 -4.65 3.77
N SER A 90 2.23 -5.74 4.30
CA SER A 90 2.33 -7.06 3.69
C SER A 90 0.96 -7.48 3.15
N PRO A 91 0.88 -8.47 2.24
CA PRO A 91 -0.40 -9.03 1.82
C PRO A 91 -1.26 -9.55 2.99
N ALA A 92 -0.62 -10.05 4.04
CA ALA A 92 -1.29 -10.50 5.26
C ALA A 92 -1.74 -9.36 6.18
N MET A 93 -1.25 -8.13 5.94
CA MET A 93 -1.54 -6.96 6.76
C MET A 93 -1.63 -5.71 5.85
N PRO A 94 -2.76 -5.55 5.12
CA PRO A 94 -2.91 -4.51 4.13
C PRO A 94 -3.06 -3.12 4.77
N ARG A 95 -2.86 -2.08 3.95
CA ARG A 95 -3.10 -0.69 4.34
C ARG A 95 -4.53 -0.54 4.87
N GLY A 96 -4.66 0.03 6.07
CA GLY A 96 -5.95 0.27 6.71
C GLY A 96 -6.37 -0.74 7.78
N ASP A 97 -5.71 -1.92 7.85
CA ASP A 97 -5.98 -2.93 8.89
C ASP A 97 -5.18 -2.73 10.20
N GLY A 98 -4.52 -1.57 10.31
CA GLY A 98 -3.57 -1.23 11.37
C GLY A 98 -2.14 -1.57 10.92
N SER A 99 -1.24 -0.58 10.94
CA SER A 99 0.17 -0.82 10.59
C SER A 99 0.84 -1.56 11.75
N PRO A 100 1.58 -2.66 11.50
CA PRO A 100 2.45 -3.22 12.52
C PRO A 100 3.59 -2.22 12.78
N GLY A 101 3.60 -1.63 13.98
CA GLY A 101 4.72 -0.79 14.46
C GLY A 101 4.38 0.52 15.16
N ASP A 102 3.18 1.10 14.99
CA ASP A 102 2.94 2.49 15.43
C ASP A 102 2.32 2.67 16.82
N ASP A 103 1.78 1.62 17.44
CA ASP A 103 1.26 1.73 18.81
C ASP A 103 1.23 0.35 19.48
N PRO A 104 2.05 0.10 20.53
CA PRO A 104 2.05 -1.19 21.25
C PRO A 104 0.72 -1.49 21.96
N ARG A 105 -0.22 -0.54 22.02
CA ARG A 105 -1.53 -0.70 22.67
C ARG A 105 -2.67 -0.98 21.68
N ARG A 106 -2.44 -0.91 20.37
CA ARG A 106 -3.51 -1.00 19.37
C ARG A 106 -3.60 -2.40 18.78
N LEU A 107 -4.73 -3.07 19.02
CA LEU A 107 -5.03 -4.37 18.40
C LEU A 107 -5.19 -4.19 16.88
N PRO A 108 -4.69 -5.14 16.04
CA PRO A 108 -4.93 -5.09 14.61
C PRO A 108 -6.44 -5.12 14.33
N ALA A 109 -6.89 -4.45 13.27
CA ALA A 109 -8.32 -4.28 12.98
C ALA A 109 -9.04 -5.63 12.87
N ALA A 110 -8.35 -6.65 12.33
CA ALA A 110 -8.84 -8.02 12.30
C ALA A 110 -9.07 -8.62 13.71
N ALA A 111 -8.14 -8.41 14.65
CA ALA A 111 -8.29 -8.88 16.04
C ALA A 111 -9.37 -8.08 16.80
N ALA A 112 -9.50 -6.78 16.54
CA ALA A 112 -10.57 -5.96 17.11
C ALA A 112 -11.95 -6.40 16.61
N ARG A 113 -12.07 -6.75 15.31
CA ARG A 113 -13.30 -7.32 14.74
C ARG A 113 -13.60 -8.70 15.31
N ALA A 114 -12.59 -9.56 15.48
CA ALA A 114 -12.75 -10.88 16.10
C ALA A 114 -13.25 -10.77 17.55
N ARG A 115 -12.63 -9.91 18.37
CA ARG A 115 -13.08 -9.62 19.75
C ARG A 115 -14.50 -9.08 19.81
N LYS A 116 -14.87 -8.17 18.88
CA LYS A 116 -16.23 -7.63 18.82
C LYS A 116 -17.25 -8.71 18.43
N ALA A 117 -16.89 -9.61 17.50
CA ALA A 117 -17.74 -10.73 17.11
C ALA A 117 -17.90 -11.75 18.26
N GLU A 118 -16.83 -12.04 19.00
CA GLU A 118 -16.86 -12.89 20.18
C GLU A 118 -17.73 -12.29 21.31
N ALA A 119 -17.56 -11.00 21.60
CA ALA A 119 -18.39 -10.29 22.56
C ALA A 119 -19.87 -10.26 22.16
N ALA A 120 -20.18 -10.13 20.86
CA ALA A 120 -21.55 -10.20 20.36
C ALA A 120 -22.17 -11.60 20.53
N ARG A 121 -21.39 -12.67 20.35
CA ARG A 121 -21.84 -14.06 20.58
C ARG A 121 -22.10 -14.35 22.07
N LEU A 122 -21.27 -13.81 22.96
CA LEU A 122 -21.48 -13.92 24.41
C LEU A 122 -22.68 -13.10 24.90
N ALA A 123 -23.01 -11.98 24.23
CA ALA A 123 -24.20 -11.19 24.56
C ALA A 123 -25.52 -11.86 24.10
N ASP A 124 -25.46 -12.69 23.06
CA ASP A 124 -26.61 -13.42 22.51
C ASP A 124 -26.99 -14.64 23.36
N THR A 125 -26.00 -15.28 23.98
CA THR A 125 -26.19 -16.47 24.85
C THR A 125 -26.78 -16.16 26.23
N GLY A 126 -26.83 -14.88 26.63
CA GLY A 126 -27.36 -14.46 27.94
C GLY A 126 -28.84 -14.07 27.94
N LYS A 127 -29.57 -14.28 26.84
CA LYS A 127 -30.97 -13.83 26.69
C LYS A 127 -32.03 -14.93 26.81
N ASP A 128 -31.62 -16.20 26.88
CA ASP A 128 -32.54 -17.35 26.85
C ASP A 128 -32.82 -17.98 28.23
N ASP A 129 -32.24 -17.47 29.32
CA ASP A 129 -32.45 -18.00 30.69
C ASP A 129 -33.62 -17.32 31.44
N ASP A 130 -34.69 -16.93 30.75
CA ASP A 130 -35.97 -16.55 31.38
C ASP A 130 -36.76 -17.83 31.73
N ILE A 131 -36.40 -18.44 32.87
CA ILE A 131 -37.11 -19.58 33.45
C ILE A 131 -38.53 -19.11 33.86
N PRO A 132 -39.62 -19.65 33.29
CA PRO A 132 -40.97 -19.24 33.67
C PRO A 132 -41.28 -19.71 35.11
N PRO A 133 -42.01 -18.92 35.92
CA PRO A 133 -42.29 -19.29 37.30
C PRO A 133 -43.17 -20.53 37.36
N LEU A 134 -42.64 -21.60 37.98
CA LEU A 134 -43.39 -22.81 38.29
C LEU A 134 -44.54 -22.48 39.25
N GLY A 135 -45.77 -22.68 38.78
CA GLY A 135 -46.98 -22.56 39.59
C GLY A 135 -46.97 -23.59 40.73
N GLY A 136 -47.00 -23.08 41.97
CA GLY A 136 -47.24 -23.90 43.16
C GLY A 136 -48.74 -24.08 43.40
N LYS A 137 -49.23 -25.32 43.24
CA LYS A 137 -50.59 -25.74 43.57
C LYS A 137 -50.54 -26.60 44.83
N GLY A 138 -51.21 -26.15 45.89
CA GLY A 138 -51.76 -26.97 46.98
C GLY A 138 -50.77 -27.65 47.92
N THR A 139 -50.81 -27.34 49.21
CA THR A 139 -51.59 -28.05 50.24
C THR A 139 -51.28 -27.38 51.57
N ASP A 140 -52.27 -26.81 52.23
CA ASP A 140 -52.23 -26.68 53.69
C ASP A 140 -53.54 -27.19 54.26
N ASN A 141 -53.36 -27.94 55.33
CA ASN A 141 -54.25 -28.87 55.98
C ASN A 141 -54.79 -28.18 57.23
N ASP A 142 -56.11 -28.00 57.31
CA ASP A 142 -56.90 -27.81 58.54
C ASP A 142 -58.36 -28.23 58.27
#